data_AF-A0A7W5GUS1-F1
#
_entry.id   AF-A0A7W5GUS1-F1
#
_cell.length_a   1.000
_cell.length_b   1.000
_cell.length_c   1.000
_cell.angle_alpha   90.00
_cell.angle_beta   90.00
_cell.angle_gamma   90.00
#
_symmetry.space_group_name_H-M   'P 1'
#
loop_
_entity.id
_entity.type
_entity.pdbx_description
1 polymer ?
#
loop_
_entity_poly.entity_id
_entity_poly.type
_entity_poly.pdbx_seq_one_letter_code
_entity_poly.pdbx_strand_id
1 'polypeptide(L)'
;MASISQTRASSKVDAKAAERERLRQALPATVGHLRQHQAGRIDDNDIEAYVQLNWLEWHGGGLRLTITGRNVCAQVATPAS
;
A
#
# COMPACT_ATOMS: atom_id res chain seq x y z
N MET A 1 10.58 -35.56 -9.07
CA MET A 1 9.66 -34.57 -9.66
C MET A 1 9.30 -33.50 -8.63
N ALA A 2 10.18 -32.52 -8.35
CA ALA A 2 9.92 -31.47 -7.33
C ALA A 2 10.26 -30.02 -7.78
N SER A 3 10.74 -29.80 -9.00
CA SER A 3 11.33 -28.50 -9.40
C SER A 3 10.34 -27.44 -9.89
N ILE A 4 9.08 -27.77 -10.16
CA ILE A 4 8.13 -26.82 -10.79
C ILE A 4 7.44 -25.93 -9.74
N SER A 5 7.26 -26.47 -8.53
CA SER A 5 6.56 -25.78 -7.44
C SER A 5 7.39 -24.67 -6.81
N GLN A 6 8.72 -24.82 -6.80
CA GLN A 6 9.64 -23.85 -6.19
C GLN A 6 9.74 -22.57 -7.03
N THR A 7 9.76 -22.67 -8.36
CA THR A 7 9.85 -21.51 -9.27
C THR A 7 8.60 -20.61 -9.23
N ARG A 8 7.40 -21.19 -9.07
CA ARG A 8 6.14 -20.41 -8.98
C ARG A 8 5.95 -19.70 -7.64
N ALA A 9 6.52 -20.24 -6.57
CA ALA A 9 6.45 -19.63 -5.25
C ALA A 9 7.33 -18.37 -5.17
N SER A 10 8.55 -18.42 -5.72
CA SER A 10 9.46 -17.27 -5.77
C SER A 10 8.87 -16.10 -6.58
N SER A 11 8.36 -16.36 -7.78
CA SER A 11 7.76 -15.30 -8.61
C SER A 11 6.52 -14.64 -8.00
N LYS A 12 5.74 -15.39 -7.21
CA LYS A 12 4.60 -14.83 -6.47
C LYS A 12 5.02 -13.90 -5.33
N VAL A 13 6.13 -14.21 -4.65
CA VAL A 13 6.70 -13.35 -3.60
C VAL A 13 7.23 -12.06 -4.21
N ASP A 14 7.95 -12.16 -5.33
CA ASP A 14 8.47 -10.99 -6.05
C ASP A 14 7.35 -10.06 -6.53
N ALA A 15 6.25 -10.63 -7.06
CA ALA A 15 5.08 -9.86 -7.46
C ALA A 15 4.42 -9.13 -6.28
N LYS A 16 4.30 -9.78 -5.11
CA LYS A 16 3.78 -9.12 -3.89
C LYS A 16 4.71 -8.02 -3.38
N ALA A 17 6.02 -8.21 -3.48
CA ALA A 17 7.00 -7.21 -3.09
C ALA A 17 6.95 -5.99 -4.01
N ALA A 18 6.88 -6.22 -5.33
CA ALA A 18 6.73 -5.16 -6.32
C ALA A 18 5.43 -4.38 -6.12
N GLU A 19 4.32 -5.08 -5.87
CA GLU A 19 3.03 -4.44 -5.61
C GLU A 19 3.04 -3.63 -4.31
N ARG A 20 3.61 -4.16 -3.23
CA ARG A 20 3.77 -3.41 -1.98
C ARG A 20 4.63 -2.16 -2.19
N GLU A 21 5.68 -2.25 -3.00
CA GLU A 21 6.53 -1.10 -3.33
C GLU A 21 5.78 -0.05 -4.16
N ARG A 22 4.97 -0.48 -5.15
CA ARG A 22 4.08 0.40 -5.92
C ARG A 22 3.12 1.16 -5.00
N LEU A 23 2.47 0.46 -4.08
CA LEU A 23 1.59 1.06 -3.07
C LEU A 23 2.37 2.00 -2.15
N ARG A 24 3.59 1.64 -1.75
CA ARG A 24 4.44 2.47 -0.88
C ARG A 24 4.70 3.83 -1.51
N GLN A 25 5.04 3.84 -2.79
CA GLN A 25 5.32 5.06 -3.55
C GLN A 25 4.07 5.90 -3.79
N ALA A 26 2.90 5.27 -4.00
CA ALA A 26 1.64 5.96 -4.24
C ALA A 26 0.98 6.52 -2.97
N LEU A 27 1.27 5.96 -1.79
CA LEU A 27 0.60 6.30 -0.53
C LEU A 27 0.55 7.81 -0.20
N PRO A 28 1.61 8.63 -0.40
CA PRO A 28 1.53 10.08 -0.14
C PRO A 28 0.47 10.79 -0.99
N ALA A 29 0.31 10.41 -2.25
CA ALA A 29 -0.72 10.97 -3.14
C ALA A 29 -2.13 10.54 -2.70
N THR A 30 -2.29 9.25 -2.35
CA THR A 30 -3.52 8.73 -1.75
C THR A 30 -3.94 9.51 -0.50
N VAL A 31 -2.99 9.80 0.40
CA VAL A 31 -3.24 10.64 1.59
C VAL A 31 -3.66 12.06 1.21
N GLY A 32 -3.10 12.61 0.13
CA GLY A 32 -3.54 13.88 -0.46
C GLY A 32 -5.02 13.87 -0.86
N HIS A 33 -5.49 12.80 -1.50
CA HIS A 33 -6.91 12.62 -1.85
C HIS A 33 -7.80 12.51 -0.62
N LEU A 34 -7.40 11.75 0.40
CA LEU A 34 -8.17 11.62 1.65
C LEU A 34 -8.35 12.96 2.37
N ARG A 35 -7.29 13.77 2.45
CA ARG A 35 -7.33 15.12 3.05
C ARG A 35 -8.24 16.08 2.29
N GLN A 36 -8.44 15.87 1.00
CA GLN A 36 -9.31 16.68 0.15
C GLN A 36 -10.73 16.12 0.05
N HIS A 37 -11.09 15.10 0.85
CA HIS A 37 -12.37 14.39 0.77
C HIS A 37 -12.62 13.76 -0.61
N GLN A 38 -11.56 13.41 -1.34
CA GLN A 38 -11.60 12.82 -2.69
C GLN A 38 -11.30 11.32 -2.66
N ALA A 39 -11.79 10.60 -1.65
CA ALA A 39 -11.54 9.16 -1.52
C ALA A 39 -12.01 8.36 -2.75
N GLY A 40 -13.06 8.82 -3.44
CA GLY A 40 -13.55 8.20 -4.69
C GLY A 40 -12.63 8.34 -5.90
N ARG A 41 -11.44 8.95 -5.77
CA ARG A 41 -10.38 8.96 -6.79
C ARG A 41 -9.36 7.84 -6.60
N ILE A 42 -9.43 7.11 -5.48
CA ILE A 42 -8.53 6.01 -5.17
C ILE A 42 -9.19 4.73 -5.68
N ASP A 43 -8.43 3.87 -6.36
CA ASP A 43 -8.93 2.57 -6.83
C ASP A 43 -9.34 1.69 -5.64
N ASP A 44 -10.45 0.97 -5.76
CA ASP A 44 -10.97 0.13 -4.69
C ASP A 44 -9.99 -0.99 -4.30
N ASN A 45 -9.23 -1.54 -5.25
CA ASN A 45 -8.22 -2.56 -4.96
C ASN A 45 -7.05 -1.96 -4.18
N ASP A 46 -6.67 -0.71 -4.48
CA ASP A 46 -5.62 -0.01 -3.74
C ASP A 46 -6.09 0.28 -2.31
N ILE A 47 -7.36 0.71 -2.12
CA ILE A 47 -7.96 0.89 -0.79
C ILE A 47 -7.89 -0.42 0.01
N GLU A 48 -8.33 -1.52 -0.58
CA GLU A 48 -8.33 -2.82 0.09
C GLU A 48 -6.90 -3.24 0.45
N ALA A 49 -5.95 -3.09 -0.47
CA ALA A 49 -4.55 -3.41 -0.24
C ALA A 49 -3.94 -2.55 0.88
N TYR A 50 -4.23 -1.25 0.91
CA TYR A 50 -3.77 -0.37 1.99
C TYR A 50 -4.34 -0.76 3.36
N VAL A 51 -5.59 -1.19 3.42
CA VAL A 51 -6.22 -1.69 4.66
C VAL A 51 -5.62 -3.02 5.08
N GLN A 52 -5.42 -3.95 4.15
CA GLN A 52 -4.75 -5.24 4.43
C GLN A 52 -3.31 -5.06 4.92
N LEU A 53 -2.60 -4.04 4.43
CA LEU A 53 -1.26 -3.66 4.88
C LEU A 53 -1.26 -2.88 6.21
N ASN A 54 -2.42 -2.57 6.77
CA ASN A 54 -2.61 -1.72 7.94
C ASN A 54 -2.01 -0.31 7.77
N TRP A 55 -2.01 0.22 6.54
CA TRP A 55 -1.54 1.58 6.24
C TRP A 55 -2.71 2.58 6.28
N LEU A 56 -3.90 2.13 5.90
CA LEU A 56 -5.15 2.84 6.09
C LEU A 56 -6.08 1.99 6.97
N GLU A 57 -7.05 2.64 7.59
CA GLU A 57 -8.12 1.99 8.35
C GLU A 57 -9.46 2.66 8.10
N TRP A 58 -10.54 1.90 8.19
CA TRP A 58 -11.89 2.46 8.21
C TRP A 58 -12.18 3.10 9.56
N HIS A 59 -12.65 4.34 9.54
CA HIS A 59 -13.00 5.10 10.73
C HIS A 59 -14.20 6.01 10.46
N GLY A 60 -15.34 5.73 11.09
CA GLY A 60 -16.54 6.58 11.01
C GLY A 60 -17.08 6.78 9.58
N GLY A 61 -17.02 5.73 8.74
CA GLY A 61 -17.51 5.78 7.36
C GLY A 61 -16.52 6.36 6.34
N GLY A 62 -15.31 6.73 6.75
CA GLY A 62 -14.23 7.15 5.87
C GLY A 62 -12.94 6.39 6.11
N LEU A 63 -11.91 6.67 5.29
CA LEU A 63 -10.57 6.14 5.48
C LEU A 63 -9.71 7.11 6.27
N ARG A 64 -8.89 6.57 7.18
CA ARG A 64 -7.90 7.31 7.96
C ARG A 64 -6.53 6.68 7.81
N LEU A 65 -5.49 7.51 7.85
CA LEU A 65 -4.10 7.08 7.88
C LEU A 65 -3.75 6.51 9.27
N THR A 66 -3.19 5.31 9.31
CA THR A 66 -2.72 4.68 10.56
C THR A 66 -1.33 5.20 10.95
N ILE A 67 -0.85 4.78 12.13
CA ILE A 67 0.54 5.03 12.54
C ILE A 67 1.53 4.38 11.56
N THR A 68 1.27 3.13 11.15
CA THR A 68 2.11 2.41 10.19
C THR A 68 2.15 3.13 8.85
N GLY A 69 1.00 3.54 8.30
CA GLY A 69 0.94 4.28 7.05
C GLY A 69 1.65 5.63 7.12
N ARG A 70 1.53 6.34 8.26
CA ARG A 70 2.28 7.60 8.48
C ARG A 70 3.80 7.38 8.44
N ASN A 71 4.29 6.30 9.04
CA ASN A 71 5.72 5.97 9.01
C ASN A 71 6.18 5.64 7.57
N VAL A 72 5.35 4.94 6.80
CA VAL A 72 5.62 4.68 5.39
C VAL A 72 5.74 5.97 4.58
N CYS A 73 4.80 6.92 4.75
CA CYS A 73 4.91 8.23 4.10
C CYS A 73 6.22 8.96 4.47
N ALA A 74 6.64 8.92 5.74
CA ALA A 74 7.89 9.53 6.17
C ALA A 74 9.12 8.88 5.52
N GLN A 75 9.12 7.56 5.35
CA GLN A 75 10.19 6.82 4.66
C GLN A 75 10.26 7.13 3.17
N VAL A 76 9.14 7.45 2.52
CA VAL A 76 9.13 7.88 1.11
C VAL A 76 9.66 9.31 0.96
N ALA A 77 9.31 10.19 1.91
CA ALA A 77 9.73 11.60 1.88
C ALA A 77 11.20 11.81 2.25
N THR A 78 11.82 10.84 2.91
CA THR A 78 13.25 10.89 3.27
C THR A 78 14.05 10.27 2.11
N PRO A 79 14.75 11.06 1.27
CA PRO A 79 15.67 10.48 0.30
C PRO A 79 16.74 9.71 1.06
N ALA A 80 16.95 8.45 0.70
CA ALA A 80 18.07 7.67 1.22
C ALA A 80 19.36 8.45 0.91
N SER A 81 20.06 8.88 1.96
CA SER A 81 21.34 9.59 1.85
C SER A 81 22.44 8.68 1.31
#